data_AF-X1GXA8-F1
#
_entry.id   AF-X1GXA8-F1
#
_cell.length_a   1.000
_cell.length_b   1.000
_cell.length_c   1.000
_cell.angle_alpha   90.00
_cell.angle_beta   90.00
_cell.angle_gamma   90.00
#
_symmetry.space_group_name_H-M   'P 1'
#
loop_
_entity.id
_entity.type
_entity.pdbx_description
1 polymer ?
#
loop_
_entity_poly.entity_id
_entity_poly.type
_entity_poly.pdbx_seq_one_letter_code
_entity_poly.pdbx_strand_id
1 'polypeptide(L)'
;EYYNAHLIESHYVPLGNDFILHPNQFVLGITLEWIHFPKDLAGYVIGRSSWGRQGLIIATATGVHPGFSGCLVLELSNSGEVPIHIYPGLRIAQLFVHRLETEEYQFDDIELSCEGQAKPAIYSPISKKEEEIIKSISEQNKRE
;
A
#
# COMPACT_ATOMS: atom_id res chain seq x y z
N GLU A 1 17.91 6.13 -12.76
CA GLU A 1 16.92 7.06 -13.36
C GLU A 1 15.47 6.57 -13.32
N TYR A 2 15.17 5.30 -13.00
CA TYR A 2 13.80 4.77 -13.14
C TYR A 2 12.77 5.22 -12.09
N TYR A 3 13.19 5.84 -10.98
CA TYR A 3 12.28 6.33 -9.94
C TYR A 3 12.61 7.79 -9.61
N ASN A 4 11.75 8.71 -10.06
CA ASN A 4 11.86 10.13 -9.75
C ASN A 4 10.89 10.45 -8.60
N ALA A 5 11.39 10.44 -7.37
CA ALA A 5 10.62 10.82 -6.18
C ALA A 5 10.08 12.27 -6.24
N HIS A 6 10.57 13.09 -7.18
CA HIS A 6 10.13 14.47 -7.41
C HIS A 6 8.71 14.62 -8.01
N LEU A 7 8.04 13.53 -8.39
CA LEU A 7 6.67 13.55 -8.93
C LEU A 7 5.58 13.28 -7.88
N ILE A 8 5.96 13.20 -6.59
CA ILE A 8 5.03 12.91 -5.51
C ILE A 8 4.56 14.23 -4.88
N GLU A 9 3.27 14.52 -4.95
CA GLU A 9 2.66 15.64 -4.25
C GLU A 9 1.93 15.15 -2.98
N SER A 10 2.30 15.71 -1.83
CA SER A 10 1.64 15.40 -0.57
C SER A 10 0.47 16.35 -0.33
N HIS A 11 -0.72 15.79 -0.09
CA HIS A 11 -1.93 16.55 0.24
C HIS A 11 -2.37 16.27 1.68
N TYR A 12 -2.54 17.34 2.48
CA TYR A 12 -3.11 17.24 3.83
C TYR A 12 -4.57 17.68 3.81
N VAL A 13 -5.46 16.84 4.34
CA VAL A 13 -6.91 17.08 4.35
C VAL A 13 -7.38 17.09 5.81
N PRO A 14 -7.85 18.24 6.34
CA PRO A 14 -8.42 18.32 7.69
C PRO A 14 -9.68 17.46 7.85
N LEU A 15 -10.01 17.08 9.09
CA LEU A 15 -11.30 16.44 9.39
C LEU A 15 -12.45 17.38 9.01
N GLY A 16 -13.48 16.83 8.35
CA GLY A 16 -14.63 17.61 7.87
C GLY A 16 -14.47 18.16 6.45
N ASN A 17 -13.27 18.09 5.88
CA ASN A 17 -12.99 18.39 4.48
C ASN A 17 -12.78 17.09 3.70
N ASP A 18 -12.87 17.19 2.37
CA ASP A 18 -12.68 16.09 1.45
C ASP A 18 -11.43 16.25 0.59
N PHE A 19 -10.94 15.10 0.14
CA PHE A 19 -10.06 14.96 -1.00
C PHE A 19 -10.89 14.50 -2.20
N ILE A 20 -10.78 15.19 -3.33
CA ILE A 20 -11.47 14.80 -4.56
C ILE A 20 -10.54 13.94 -5.39
N LEU A 21 -10.84 12.64 -5.48
CA LEU A 21 -10.13 11.70 -6.34
C LEU A 21 -10.79 11.70 -7.72
N HIS A 22 -10.16 12.33 -8.71
CA HIS A 22 -10.68 12.41 -10.07
C HIS A 22 -10.53 11.07 -10.83
N PRO A 23 -11.30 10.86 -11.91
CA PRO A 23 -11.13 9.70 -12.79
C PRO A 23 -9.68 9.51 -13.24
N ASN A 24 -9.22 8.25 -13.25
CA ASN A 24 -7.87 7.83 -13.61
C ASN A 24 -6.75 8.39 -12.72
N GLN A 25 -7.08 8.90 -11.53
CA GLN A 25 -6.08 9.27 -10.54
C GLN A 25 -5.80 8.14 -9.56
N PHE A 26 -4.55 8.12 -9.09
CA PHE A 26 -4.03 7.24 -8.07
C PHE A 26 -3.53 8.06 -6.89
N VAL A 27 -3.84 7.63 -5.67
CA VAL A 27 -3.32 8.25 -4.45
C VAL A 27 -3.00 7.18 -3.41
N LEU A 28 -1.93 7.40 -2.64
CA LEU A 28 -1.64 6.61 -1.46
C LEU A 28 -2.29 7.25 -0.24
N GLY A 29 -3.09 6.46 0.48
CA GLY A 29 -3.65 6.81 1.78
C GLY A 29 -3.06 5.92 2.87
N ILE A 30 -3.32 6.29 4.13
CA ILE A 30 -3.12 5.42 5.29
C ILE A 30 -4.40 5.29 6.09
N THR A 31 -4.59 4.16 6.76
CA THR A 31 -5.66 4.01 7.74
C THR A 31 -5.44 4.93 8.94
N LEU A 32 -6.53 5.34 9.58
CA LEU A 32 -6.46 6.04 10.87
C LEU A 32 -6.11 5.06 11.99
N GLU A 33 -6.50 3.80 11.81
CA GLU A 33 -6.25 2.71 12.72
C GLU A 33 -4.77 2.29 12.65
N TRP A 34 -4.14 2.22 13.82
CA TRP A 34 -2.88 1.53 14.04
C TRP A 34 -3.19 0.12 14.54
N ILE A 35 -2.66 -0.89 13.86
CA ILE A 35 -2.94 -2.30 14.16
C ILE A 35 -1.65 -3.04 14.49
N HIS A 36 -1.76 -4.01 15.41
CA HIS A 36 -0.70 -4.97 15.71
C HIS A 36 -1.25 -6.39 15.53
N PHE A 37 -0.59 -7.18 14.71
CA PHE A 37 -0.89 -8.59 14.50
C PHE A 37 0.06 -9.44 15.35
N PRO A 38 -0.45 -10.34 16.21
CA PRO A 38 0.39 -11.34 16.85
C PRO A 38 0.96 -12.31 15.80
N LYS A 39 1.95 -13.11 16.19
CA LYS A 39 2.67 -14.03 15.30
C LYS A 39 1.82 -15.22 14.79
N ASP A 40 0.65 -15.43 15.35
CA ASP A 40 -0.29 -16.50 15.00
C ASP A 40 -1.48 -16.01 14.15
N LEU A 41 -1.50 -14.73 13.75
CA LEU A 41 -2.55 -14.18 12.90
C LEU A 41 -1.98 -13.60 11.61
N ALA A 42 -2.72 -13.80 10.52
CA ALA A 42 -2.50 -13.11 9.25
C ALA A 42 -3.82 -12.49 8.79
N GLY A 43 -3.77 -11.54 7.87
CA GLY A 43 -4.99 -10.88 7.40
C GLY A 43 -4.92 -10.40 5.97
N TYR A 44 -6.08 -10.00 5.44
CA TYR A 44 -6.22 -9.39 4.13
C TYR A 44 -7.05 -8.12 4.24
N VAL A 45 -6.53 -7.02 3.70
CA VAL A 45 -7.34 -5.82 3.49
C VAL A 45 -8.10 -5.98 2.18
N ILE A 46 -9.40 -5.74 2.22
CA ILE A 46 -10.27 -5.81 1.04
C ILE A 46 -11.08 -4.52 0.95
N GLY A 47 -11.26 -4.02 -0.27
CA GLY A 47 -12.15 -2.89 -0.52
C GLY A 47 -13.61 -3.21 -0.19
N ARG A 48 -14.38 -2.21 0.21
CA ARG A 48 -15.81 -2.41 0.49
C ARG A 48 -16.60 -2.43 -0.82
N SER A 49 -17.58 -3.31 -0.93
CA SER A 49 -18.43 -3.42 -2.11
C SER A 49 -19.16 -2.11 -2.47
N SER A 50 -19.48 -1.28 -1.47
CA SER A 50 -20.05 0.06 -1.71
C SER A 50 -19.13 0.98 -2.52
N TRP A 51 -17.82 0.91 -2.27
CA TRP A 51 -16.82 1.68 -2.97
C TRP A 51 -16.51 1.09 -4.35
N GLY A 52 -16.40 -0.23 -4.45
CA GLY A 52 -16.21 -0.90 -5.74
C GLY A 52 -17.34 -0.60 -6.74
N ARG A 53 -18.59 -0.49 -6.28
CA ARG A 53 -19.73 -0.08 -7.12
C ARG A 53 -19.70 1.40 -7.57
N GLN A 54 -18.80 2.20 -7.02
CA GLN A 54 -18.57 3.59 -7.44
C GLN A 54 -17.32 3.73 -8.32
N GLY A 55 -16.65 2.62 -8.66
CA GLY A 55 -15.41 2.63 -9.42
C GLY A 55 -14.17 2.92 -8.58
N LEU A 56 -14.29 3.03 -7.24
CA LEU A 56 -13.13 3.13 -6.37
C LEU A 56 -12.50 1.75 -6.18
N ILE A 57 -11.32 1.59 -6.75
CA ILE A 57 -10.45 0.43 -6.52
C ILE A 57 -9.57 0.75 -5.32
N ILE A 58 -9.58 -0.16 -4.36
CA ILE A 58 -8.67 -0.15 -3.22
C ILE A 58 -7.71 -1.30 -3.49
N ALA A 59 -6.69 -0.98 -4.28
CA ALA A 59 -5.61 -1.91 -4.53
C ALA A 59 -4.78 -1.97 -3.25
N THR A 60 -4.45 -3.19 -2.83
CA THR A 60 -3.67 -3.35 -1.62
C THR A 60 -2.86 -4.62 -1.79
N ALA A 61 -1.54 -4.48 -1.92
CA ALA A 61 -0.61 -5.58 -1.75
C ALA A 61 -0.49 -5.95 -0.25
N THR A 62 -1.60 -6.13 0.46
CA THR A 62 -1.60 -6.25 1.93
C THR A 62 -2.19 -7.59 2.35
N GLY A 63 -1.39 -8.64 2.15
CA GLY A 63 -1.28 -9.60 3.24
C GLY A 63 -0.79 -8.83 4.46
N VAL A 64 -1.60 -8.80 5.52
CA VAL A 64 -1.14 -8.32 6.83
C VAL A 64 -0.43 -9.50 7.46
N HIS A 65 0.89 -9.42 7.47
CA HIS A 65 1.74 -10.52 7.92
C HIS A 65 1.73 -10.64 9.46
N PRO A 66 1.90 -11.86 9.99
CA PRO A 66 2.07 -12.04 11.43
C PRO A 66 3.22 -11.19 11.97
N GLY A 67 3.00 -10.57 13.13
CA GLY A 67 3.96 -9.63 13.73
C GLY A 67 3.85 -8.19 13.21
N PHE A 68 3.08 -7.91 12.16
CA PHE A 68 2.90 -6.55 11.63
C PHE A 68 2.45 -5.57 12.72
N SER A 69 3.06 -4.38 12.73
CA SER A 69 2.73 -3.29 13.65
C SER A 69 2.73 -1.96 12.91
N GLY A 70 1.58 -1.34 12.66
CA GLY A 70 1.55 -0.10 11.88
C GLY A 70 0.16 0.34 11.43
N CYS A 71 0.10 1.49 10.76
CA CYS A 71 -1.05 1.85 9.93
C CYS A 71 -0.96 1.13 8.58
N LEU A 72 -2.09 0.76 8.01
CA LEU A 72 -2.14 0.13 6.69
C LEU A 72 -2.08 1.20 5.60
N VAL A 73 -1.15 1.04 4.66
CA VAL A 73 -1.11 1.84 3.43
C VAL A 73 -2.16 1.31 2.46
N LEU A 74 -2.91 2.21 1.84
CA LEU A 74 -3.95 1.90 0.86
C LEU A 74 -3.62 2.57 -0.47
N GLU A 75 -3.76 1.82 -1.56
CA GLU A 75 -3.63 2.34 -2.91
C GLU A 75 -5.04 2.60 -3.47
N LEU A 76 -5.41 3.88 -3.56
CA LEU A 76 -6.74 4.29 -3.98
C LEU A 76 -6.68 4.73 -5.44
N SER A 77 -7.47 4.09 -6.30
CA SER A 77 -7.58 4.42 -7.72
C SER A 77 -9.03 4.59 -8.12
N ASN A 78 -9.34 5.69 -8.81
CA ASN A 78 -10.67 5.90 -9.37
C ASN A 78 -10.71 5.41 -10.82
N SER A 79 -11.33 4.25 -11.02
CA SER A 79 -11.60 3.66 -12.34
C SER A 79 -13.02 3.94 -12.84
N GLY A 80 -13.77 4.81 -12.15
CA GLY A 80 -15.04 5.35 -12.63
C GLY A 80 -14.87 6.60 -13.48
N GLU A 81 -15.98 7.14 -13.97
CA GLU A 81 -16.01 8.35 -14.81
C GLU A 81 -16.34 9.63 -14.02
N VAL A 82 -16.66 9.51 -12.73
CA VAL A 82 -17.10 10.62 -11.87
C VAL A 82 -16.08 10.82 -10.74
N PRO A 83 -15.77 12.08 -10.35
CA PRO A 83 -14.94 12.34 -9.17
C PRO A 83 -15.53 11.75 -7.89
N ILE A 84 -14.67 11.21 -7.02
CA ILE A 84 -15.06 10.62 -5.75
C ILE A 84 -14.55 11.48 -4.61
N HIS A 85 -15.46 11.89 -3.73
CA HIS A 85 -15.12 12.64 -2.53
C HIS A 85 -14.73 11.68 -1.41
N ILE A 86 -13.50 11.79 -0.92
CA ILE A 86 -12.94 10.96 0.15
C ILE A 86 -12.70 11.84 1.37
N TYR A 87 -13.42 11.56 2.45
CA TYR A 87 -13.27 12.30 3.71
C TYR A 87 -12.44 11.47 4.70
N PRO A 88 -11.48 12.08 5.43
CA PRO A 88 -10.83 11.44 6.56
C PRO A 88 -11.86 10.93 7.57
N GLY A 89 -11.73 9.67 7.98
CA GLY A 89 -12.65 9.01 8.91
C GLY A 89 -13.76 8.18 8.24
N LEU A 90 -13.90 8.20 6.91
CA LEU A 90 -14.78 7.27 6.24
C LEU A 90 -14.23 5.84 6.29
N ARG A 91 -15.14 4.88 6.50
CA ARG A 91 -14.85 3.45 6.35
C ARG A 91 -14.52 3.14 4.90
N ILE A 92 -13.24 2.98 4.59
CA ILE A 92 -12.74 2.82 3.22
C ILE A 92 -12.55 1.34 2.84
N ALA A 93 -11.95 0.54 3.73
CA ALA A 93 -11.68 -0.88 3.53
C ALA A 93 -12.22 -1.72 4.68
N GLN A 94 -12.01 -3.03 4.61
CA GLN A 94 -12.30 -4.00 5.68
C GLN A 94 -11.13 -4.97 5.80
N LEU A 95 -10.89 -5.46 7.02
CA LEU A 95 -9.82 -6.38 7.34
C LEU A 95 -10.41 -7.75 7.67
N PHE A 96 -9.99 -8.77 6.92
CA PHE A 96 -10.24 -10.17 7.24
C PHE A 96 -9.05 -10.71 8.01
N VAL A 97 -9.31 -11.48 9.07
CA VAL A 97 -8.27 -12.00 9.96
C VAL A 97 -8.39 -13.52 10.01
N HIS A 98 -7.25 -14.19 9.89
CA HIS A 98 -7.11 -15.63 9.84
C HIS A 98 -6.10 -16.07 10.89
N ARG A 99 -6.42 -17.14 11.60
CA ARG A 99 -5.47 -17.82 12.49
C ARG A 99 -4.58 -18.75 11.67
N LEU A 100 -3.28 -18.71 11.93
CA LEU A 100 -2.32 -19.63 11.36
C LEU A 100 -2.33 -20.94 12.16
N GLU A 101 -2.14 -22.06 11.47
CA GLU A 101 -2.02 -23.38 12.11
C GLU A 101 -0.62 -23.62 12.69
N THR A 102 0.40 -22.92 12.19
CA THR A 102 1.78 -23.00 12.68
C THR A 102 2.30 -21.62 13.07
N GLU A 103 3.04 -21.56 14.19
CA GLU A 103 3.68 -20.33 14.68
C GLU A 103 5.04 -20.05 14.02
N GLU A 104 5.51 -20.94 13.14
CA GLU A 104 6.76 -20.79 12.40
C GLU A 104 6.56 -19.94 11.14
N TYR A 105 6.17 -18.68 11.35
CA TYR A 105 6.25 -17.69 10.28
C TYR A 105 7.68 -17.14 10.21
N GLN A 106 8.51 -17.72 9.34
CA GLN A 106 9.80 -17.16 8.96
C GLN A 106 9.58 -16.27 7.74
N PHE A 107 9.57 -14.96 7.94
CA PHE A 107 9.58 -14.02 6.83
C PHE A 107 11.04 -13.73 6.49
N ASP A 108 11.43 -13.90 5.23
CA ASP A 108 12.70 -13.40 4.75
C ASP A 108 12.73 -11.88 4.99
N ASP A 109 13.87 -11.34 5.45
CA ASP A 109 14.12 -9.93 5.81
C ASP A 109 13.97 -8.94 4.61
N ILE A 110 12.85 -9.01 3.89
CA ILE A 110 12.34 -7.89 3.14
C ILE A 110 11.82 -6.95 4.22
N GLU A 111 12.65 -5.96 4.58
CA GLU A 111 12.28 -4.81 5.42
C GLU A 111 10.80 -4.54 5.21
N LEU A 112 10.01 -4.82 6.24
CA LEU A 112 8.58 -4.69 6.14
C LEU A 112 8.33 -3.20 6.02
N SER A 113 8.23 -2.75 4.78
CA SER A 113 8.42 -1.34 4.46
C SER A 113 7.40 -0.49 5.21
N CYS A 114 6.26 -1.09 5.54
CA CYS A 114 5.13 -0.53 6.26
C CYS A 114 5.17 -0.62 7.80
N GLU A 115 6.12 -1.32 8.42
CA GLU A 115 6.16 -1.46 9.89
C GLU A 115 6.54 -0.14 10.58
N GLY A 116 5.75 0.25 11.58
CA GLY A 116 5.91 1.50 12.31
C GLY A 116 5.47 2.76 11.54
N GLN A 117 4.88 2.63 10.36
CA GLN A 117 4.53 3.79 9.55
C GLN A 117 3.36 4.60 10.12
N ALA A 118 3.57 5.93 10.18
CA ALA A 118 2.54 6.93 10.42
C ALA A 118 2.27 7.81 9.18
N LYS A 119 2.87 7.48 8.03
CA LYS A 119 2.77 8.21 6.76
C LYS A 119 2.85 7.23 5.58
N PRO A 120 2.17 7.52 4.46
CA PRO A 120 2.33 6.73 3.24
C PRO A 120 3.76 6.93 2.73
N ALA A 121 4.49 5.83 2.54
CA ALA A 121 5.83 5.85 1.99
C ALA A 121 5.91 5.02 0.70
N ILE A 122 6.70 5.51 -0.25
CA ILE A 122 6.96 4.86 -1.53
C ILE A 122 8.33 4.21 -1.46
N TYR A 123 8.40 2.95 -1.86
CA TYR A 123 9.62 2.15 -1.87
C TYR A 123 9.98 1.73 -3.29
N SER A 124 11.27 1.46 -3.54
CA SER A 124 11.66 0.80 -4.80
C SER A 124 10.98 -0.56 -4.86
N PRO A 125 10.25 -0.89 -5.94
CA PRO A 125 9.57 -2.18 -6.06
C PRO A 125 10.54 -3.34 -6.29
N ILE A 126 11.83 -3.04 -6.52
CA ILE A 126 12.90 -4.00 -6.74
C ILE A 126 13.90 -3.91 -5.60
N SER A 127 14.40 -5.07 -5.16
CA SER A 127 15.45 -5.13 -4.15
C SER A 127 16.78 -4.61 -4.72
N LYS A 128 17.66 -4.12 -3.84
CA LYS A 128 19.03 -3.71 -4.23
C LYS A 128 19.78 -4.81 -4.98
N LYS A 129 19.55 -6.07 -4.61
CA LYS A 129 20.14 -7.23 -5.27
C LYS A 129 19.65 -7.37 -6.72
N GLU A 130 18.34 -7.19 -6.95
CA GLU A 130 17.77 -7.20 -8.29
C GLU A 130 18.27 -6.01 -9.13
N GLU A 131 18.41 -4.83 -8.51
CA GLU A 131 19.01 -3.65 -9.17
C GLU A 131 20.44 -3.93 -9.63
N GLU A 132 21.28 -4.56 -8.80
CA GLU A 132 22.64 -4.95 -9.15
C GLU A 132 22.69 -5.96 -10.29
N ILE A 133 21.79 -6.96 -10.27
CA ILE A 133 21.67 -7.96 -11.33
C ILE A 133 21.31 -7.28 -12.67
N ILE A 134 20.27 -6.44 -12.68
CA ILE A 134 19.84 -5.72 -13.89
C ILE A 134 20.98 -4.86 -14.43
N LYS A 135 21.71 -4.16 -13.55
CA LYS A 135 22.85 -3.34 -13.93
C LYS A 135 23.96 -4.16 -14.57
N SER A 136 24.33 -5.29 -13.99
CA SER A 136 25.38 -6.17 -14.54
C SER A 136 25.03 -6.72 -15.93
N ILE A 137 23.79 -7.15 -16.16
CA ILE A 137 23.30 -7.59 -17.47
C ILE A 137 23.36 -6.44 -18.48
N SER A 138 22.94 -5.24 -18.08
CA SER A 138 22.96 -4.06 -18.95
C SER A 138 24.37 -3.64 -19.36
N GLU A 139 25.36 -3.83 -18.49
CA GLU A 139 26.77 -3.53 -18.76
C GLU A 139 27.42 -4.56 -19.68
N GLN A 140 27.02 -5.84 -19.57
CA GLN A 140 27.45 -6.90 -20.49
C GLN A 140 26.96 -6.63 -21.90
N ASN A 141 25.67 -6.31 -22.07
CA ASN A 141 25.06 -6.03 -23.38
C ASN A 141 25.63 -4.77 -24.08
N LYS A 142 26.29 -3.87 -23.35
CA LYS A 142 26.96 -2.68 -23.92
C LYS A 142 28.39 -2.96 -24.41
N ARG A 143 28.96 -4.11 -24.04
CA ARG A 143 30.33 -4.51 -24.42
C ARG A 143 30.36 -5.41 -25.67
N GLU A 144 29.20 -5.90 -26.09
CA GLU A 144 28.97 -6.60 -27.36
C GLU A 144 28.57 -5.62 -28.47
#